data_AF-A0A7M1Q555-F1
#
_entry.id   AF-A0A7M1Q555-F1
#
_cell.length_a   1.000
_cell.length_b   1.000
_cell.length_c   1.000
_cell.angle_alpha   90.00
_cell.angle_beta   90.00
_cell.angle_gamma   90.00
#
_symmetry.space_group_name_H-M   'P 1'
#
loop_
_entity.id
_entity.type
_entity.pdbx_description
1 polymer ?
#
loop_
_entity_poly.entity_id
_entity_poly.type
_entity_poly.pdbx_seq_one_letter_code
_entity_poly.pdbx_strand_id
1 'polypeptide(L)'
;MKSYFAHPTAIIDEPSEIGEGTKIWHYSHVREGCVVGKNCNIGQNCYIDNGVIIGDNVKIQNGVSVYKGVVIEDNVFIGPNATFTNDKHPSAVGKWHITETLVCQGASIGANATIVCGVCIGEKALIGAGAVVCKNVIANTVVVGNPARVLKTENKAVINKLKIGVIGAGKMGQFHILKAVSNKEIELIGFYDVNEKTVSTVQKKHPNIKYFSTTKELLKAVDAVIIASPSPYHYEHATEALLSDVHVLCEKPLTTDYETSKRIIEIAKKRNLILQPGQVERYNPSYKALKQQLPQTNIISIETARTGGYSNKHSKTSIVYDLLVHDIDLISYLLQEDFTVQSVWGKTIHSQKTDIVYVTLKSERGILVSLLASRVTEQRNRVCKIHAVGQFVEADFMNKTIITTLPCENNELNKDQYFKLEQQTKTWVAGKDQLQNQLESFVNAVTAKKLLISYKEMDIVARVLSEIEKKLN
;
A
#
# COMPACT_ATOMS: atom_id res chain seq x y z
N MET A 1 -22.33 -52.33 -16.32
CA MET A 1 -23.19 -51.14 -16.09
C MET A 1 -22.43 -49.93 -16.57
N LYS A 2 -23.12 -48.89 -17.07
CA LYS A 2 -22.44 -47.61 -17.35
C LYS A 2 -21.78 -47.12 -16.06
N SER A 3 -20.55 -46.60 -16.15
CA SER A 3 -19.80 -46.05 -15.02
C SER A 3 -20.41 -44.74 -14.49
N TYR A 4 -21.38 -44.18 -15.22
CA TYR A 4 -22.09 -42.95 -14.92
C TYR A 4 -23.61 -43.18 -15.01
N PHE A 5 -24.38 -42.25 -14.43
CA PHE A 5 -25.84 -42.21 -14.56
C PHE A 5 -26.24 -41.17 -15.60
N ALA A 6 -27.09 -41.55 -16.55
CA ALA A 6 -27.81 -40.62 -17.42
C ALA A 6 -29.29 -40.94 -17.38
N HIS A 7 -30.12 -39.92 -17.14
CA HIS A 7 -31.56 -40.07 -17.16
C HIS A 7 -32.04 -40.50 -18.57
N PRO A 8 -33.10 -41.31 -18.72
CA PRO A 8 -33.62 -41.73 -20.04
C PRO A 8 -33.97 -40.61 -21.02
N THR A 9 -34.17 -39.39 -20.52
CA THR A 9 -34.45 -38.20 -21.36
C THR A 9 -33.22 -37.33 -21.63
N ALA A 10 -32.05 -37.71 -21.11
CA ALA A 10 -30.79 -37.06 -21.45
C ALA A 10 -30.25 -37.63 -22.76
N ILE A 11 -29.68 -36.76 -23.59
CA ILE A 11 -29.08 -37.11 -24.88
C ILE A 11 -27.57 -36.90 -24.76
N ILE A 12 -26.80 -37.91 -25.15
CA ILE A 12 -25.33 -37.85 -25.18
C ILE A 12 -24.90 -38.32 -26.55
N ASP A 13 -24.33 -37.43 -27.36
CA ASP A 13 -23.84 -37.75 -28.69
C ASP A 13 -22.43 -38.33 -28.60
N GLU A 14 -22.15 -39.34 -29.43
CA GLU A 14 -20.83 -39.96 -29.52
C GLU A 14 -19.99 -39.28 -30.61
N PRO A 15 -18.66 -39.18 -30.45
CA PRO A 15 -17.87 -39.69 -29.33
C PRO A 15 -17.85 -38.71 -28.15
N SER A 16 -18.30 -39.10 -26.96
CA SER A 16 -18.14 -38.26 -25.75
C SER A 16 -17.66 -39.08 -24.56
N GLU A 17 -16.74 -38.53 -23.78
CA GLU A 17 -16.17 -39.20 -22.62
C GLU A 17 -16.86 -38.72 -21.35
N ILE A 18 -17.52 -39.65 -20.65
CA ILE A 18 -18.19 -39.37 -19.37
C ILE A 18 -17.53 -40.19 -18.26
N GLY A 19 -16.95 -39.48 -17.29
CA GLY A 19 -16.24 -40.06 -16.16
C GLY A 19 -17.14 -40.81 -15.17
N GLU A 20 -16.51 -41.71 -14.42
CA GLU A 20 -17.18 -42.52 -13.40
C GLU A 20 -17.88 -41.67 -12.33
N GLY A 21 -19.06 -42.10 -11.89
CA GLY A 21 -19.84 -41.44 -10.85
C GLY A 21 -20.58 -40.18 -11.29
N THR A 22 -20.38 -39.73 -12.53
CA THR A 22 -21.07 -38.56 -13.09
C THR A 22 -22.56 -38.82 -13.28
N LYS A 23 -23.39 -37.80 -13.03
CA LYS A 23 -24.85 -37.85 -13.15
C LYS A 23 -25.32 -36.79 -14.13
N ILE A 24 -26.09 -37.20 -15.13
CA ILE A 24 -26.70 -36.34 -16.14
C ILE A 24 -28.22 -36.46 -16.01
N TRP A 25 -28.89 -35.37 -15.65
CA TRP A 25 -30.31 -35.35 -15.36
C TRP A 25 -31.17 -35.01 -16.59
N HIS A 26 -32.49 -34.96 -16.36
CA HIS A 26 -33.53 -34.86 -17.37
C HIS A 26 -33.28 -33.78 -18.44
N TYR A 27 -33.56 -34.13 -19.71
CA TYR A 27 -33.58 -33.19 -20.84
C TYR A 27 -32.27 -32.44 -21.11
N SER A 28 -31.17 -32.94 -20.57
CA SER A 28 -29.85 -32.38 -20.85
C SER A 28 -29.24 -33.02 -22.08
N HIS A 29 -28.52 -32.22 -22.86
CA HIS A 29 -27.84 -32.67 -24.08
C HIS A 29 -26.35 -32.41 -23.96
N VAL A 30 -25.55 -33.47 -24.04
CA VAL A 30 -24.10 -33.40 -24.17
C VAL A 30 -23.74 -33.79 -25.59
N ARG A 31 -23.14 -32.87 -26.35
CA ARG A 31 -22.82 -33.13 -27.76
C ARG A 31 -21.45 -33.79 -27.94
N GLU A 32 -21.18 -34.21 -29.17
CA GLU A 32 -19.97 -34.94 -29.57
C GLU A 32 -18.67 -34.21 -29.18
N GLY A 33 -17.65 -35.01 -28.89
CA GLY A 33 -16.30 -34.58 -28.54
C GLY A 33 -16.15 -34.03 -27.12
N CYS A 34 -17.19 -34.03 -26.28
CA CYS A 34 -17.09 -33.53 -24.92
C CYS A 34 -16.28 -34.47 -24.02
N VAL A 35 -15.57 -33.88 -23.07
CA VAL A 35 -14.91 -34.60 -21.97
C VAL A 35 -15.53 -34.12 -20.67
N VAL A 36 -16.19 -35.02 -19.94
CA VAL A 36 -16.76 -34.75 -18.62
C VAL A 36 -16.07 -35.66 -17.61
N GLY A 37 -15.43 -35.06 -16.61
CA GLY A 37 -14.71 -35.77 -15.56
C GLY A 37 -15.60 -36.62 -14.65
N LYS A 38 -15.00 -37.11 -13.57
CA LYS A 38 -15.62 -37.98 -12.56
C LYS A 38 -16.46 -37.19 -11.57
N ASN A 39 -17.47 -37.86 -11.01
CA ASN A 39 -18.31 -37.34 -9.93
C ASN A 39 -18.99 -35.99 -10.24
N CYS A 40 -19.21 -35.68 -11.50
CA CYS A 40 -19.90 -34.46 -11.92
C CYS A 40 -21.42 -34.61 -11.77
N ASN A 41 -22.12 -33.48 -11.67
CA ASN A 41 -23.56 -33.44 -11.64
C ASN A 41 -24.06 -32.38 -12.62
N ILE A 42 -24.61 -32.82 -13.74
CA ILE A 42 -25.22 -31.99 -14.78
C ILE A 42 -26.73 -32.03 -14.57
N GLY A 43 -27.28 -30.91 -14.10
CA GLY A 43 -28.70 -30.71 -13.78
C GLY A 43 -29.63 -30.86 -14.98
N GLN A 44 -30.91 -30.61 -14.76
CA GLN A 44 -31.94 -30.70 -15.78
C GLN A 44 -31.82 -29.58 -16.83
N ASN A 45 -32.13 -29.89 -18.09
CA ASN A 45 -32.21 -28.93 -19.19
C ASN A 45 -30.89 -28.14 -19.39
N CYS A 46 -29.76 -28.82 -19.24
CA CYS A 46 -28.46 -28.25 -19.56
C CYS A 46 -28.05 -28.61 -20.98
N TYR A 47 -27.32 -27.72 -21.64
CA TYR A 47 -26.77 -27.96 -22.97
C TYR A 47 -25.25 -27.81 -22.92
N ILE A 48 -24.52 -28.88 -23.25
CA ILE A 48 -23.06 -28.90 -23.30
C ILE A 48 -22.67 -29.11 -24.77
N ASP A 49 -22.12 -28.06 -25.37
CA ASP A 49 -21.84 -28.01 -26.80
C ASP A 49 -20.54 -28.74 -27.19
N ASN A 50 -20.35 -28.98 -28.49
CA ASN A 50 -19.27 -29.82 -29.01
C ASN A 50 -17.88 -29.45 -28.46
N GLY A 51 -17.16 -30.45 -27.96
CA GLY A 51 -15.75 -30.31 -27.55
C GLY A 51 -15.52 -29.54 -26.25
N VAL A 52 -16.55 -29.32 -25.43
CA VAL A 52 -16.40 -28.72 -24.09
C VAL A 52 -15.66 -29.69 -23.16
N ILE A 53 -14.77 -29.13 -22.33
CA ILE A 53 -14.00 -29.89 -21.34
C ILE A 53 -14.47 -29.49 -19.94
N ILE A 54 -14.84 -30.48 -19.13
CA ILE A 54 -15.29 -30.34 -17.75
C ILE A 54 -14.45 -31.29 -16.89
N GLY A 55 -13.75 -30.75 -15.88
CA GLY A 55 -12.95 -31.52 -14.93
C GLY A 55 -13.78 -32.36 -13.95
N ASP A 56 -13.17 -32.77 -12.85
CA ASP A 56 -13.76 -33.63 -11.83
C ASP A 56 -14.55 -32.83 -10.79
N ASN A 57 -15.58 -33.46 -10.19
CA ASN A 57 -16.38 -32.90 -9.10
C ASN A 57 -17.10 -31.58 -9.43
N VAL A 58 -17.41 -31.34 -10.71
CA VAL A 58 -18.11 -30.15 -11.17
C VAL A 58 -19.62 -30.29 -10.99
N LYS A 59 -20.28 -29.23 -10.52
CA LYS A 59 -21.75 -29.16 -10.40
C LYS A 59 -22.30 -28.09 -11.31
N ILE A 60 -23.06 -28.50 -12.32
CA ILE A 60 -23.77 -27.62 -13.24
C ILE A 60 -25.26 -27.72 -12.90
N GLN A 61 -25.84 -26.63 -12.41
CA GLN A 61 -27.26 -26.59 -12.04
C GLN A 61 -28.16 -26.39 -13.27
N ASN A 62 -29.47 -26.55 -13.06
CA ASN A 62 -30.46 -26.59 -14.13
C ASN A 62 -30.41 -25.37 -15.08
N GLY A 63 -30.66 -25.61 -16.36
CA GLY A 63 -30.83 -24.55 -17.37
C GLY A 63 -29.54 -23.88 -17.84
N VAL A 64 -28.37 -24.44 -17.55
CA VAL A 64 -27.07 -23.88 -17.96
C VAL A 64 -26.71 -24.38 -19.36
N SER A 65 -26.30 -23.46 -20.23
CA SER A 65 -25.71 -23.79 -21.53
C SER A 65 -24.21 -23.45 -21.52
N VAL A 66 -23.37 -24.47 -21.72
CA VAL A 66 -21.92 -24.35 -21.83
C VAL A 66 -21.55 -24.53 -23.30
N TYR A 67 -21.12 -23.45 -23.94
CA TYR A 67 -20.86 -23.45 -25.38
C TYR A 67 -19.43 -23.86 -25.73
N LYS A 68 -19.21 -24.22 -27.00
CA LYS A 68 -17.90 -24.56 -27.53
C LYS A 68 -16.87 -23.48 -27.21
N GLY A 69 -15.68 -23.92 -26.78
CA GLY A 69 -14.58 -23.06 -26.35
C GLY A 69 -14.54 -22.77 -24.84
N VAL A 70 -15.52 -23.25 -24.07
CA VAL A 70 -15.46 -23.17 -22.60
C VAL A 70 -14.73 -24.39 -22.03
N VAL A 71 -13.78 -24.13 -21.13
CA VAL A 71 -13.09 -25.14 -20.33
C VAL A 71 -13.39 -24.88 -18.85
N ILE A 72 -13.84 -25.92 -18.14
CA ILE A 72 -14.17 -25.87 -16.72
C ILE A 72 -13.25 -26.85 -15.98
N GLU A 73 -12.43 -26.34 -15.06
CA GLU A 73 -11.55 -27.16 -14.21
C GLU A 73 -12.30 -27.78 -13.02
N ASP A 74 -11.58 -28.53 -12.18
CA ASP A 74 -12.16 -29.33 -11.11
C ASP A 74 -12.87 -28.50 -10.02
N ASN A 75 -13.81 -29.12 -9.31
CA ASN A 75 -14.47 -28.56 -8.12
C ASN A 75 -15.25 -27.25 -8.38
N VAL A 76 -15.60 -26.96 -9.63
CA VAL A 76 -16.37 -25.77 -9.99
C VAL A 76 -17.86 -25.96 -9.71
N PHE A 77 -18.50 -24.89 -9.24
CA PHE A 77 -19.95 -24.80 -9.12
C PHE A 77 -20.52 -23.78 -10.11
N ILE A 78 -21.54 -24.17 -10.88
CA ILE A 78 -22.27 -23.30 -11.80
C ILE A 78 -23.74 -23.29 -11.40
N GLY A 79 -24.20 -22.14 -10.94
CA GLY A 79 -25.57 -21.90 -10.49
C GLY A 79 -26.59 -21.97 -11.62
N PRO A 80 -27.89 -22.14 -11.28
CA PRO A 80 -28.93 -22.37 -12.26
C PRO A 80 -29.07 -21.16 -13.21
N ASN A 81 -29.31 -21.45 -14.48
CA ASN A 81 -29.46 -20.46 -15.55
C ASN A 81 -28.26 -19.51 -15.73
N ALA A 82 -27.07 -19.85 -15.24
CA ALA A 82 -25.86 -19.15 -15.64
C ALA A 82 -25.66 -19.30 -17.16
N THR A 83 -25.28 -18.22 -17.81
CA THR A 83 -25.18 -18.11 -19.27
C THR A 83 -23.72 -17.91 -19.66
N PHE A 84 -23.19 -18.77 -20.53
CA PHE A 84 -21.93 -18.52 -21.23
C PHE A 84 -22.22 -17.93 -22.60
N THR A 85 -21.34 -17.06 -23.11
CA THR A 85 -21.29 -16.75 -24.54
C THR A 85 -20.05 -17.39 -25.15
N ASN A 86 -20.00 -17.49 -26.48
CA ASN A 86 -18.85 -18.05 -27.22
C ASN A 86 -18.41 -17.18 -28.40
N ASP A 87 -19.14 -16.12 -28.72
CA ASP A 87 -18.77 -15.10 -29.69
C ASP A 87 -18.94 -13.71 -29.06
N LYS A 88 -17.99 -12.80 -29.30
CA LYS A 88 -18.05 -11.40 -28.81
C LYS A 88 -18.95 -10.51 -29.67
N HIS A 89 -19.15 -10.89 -30.93
CA HIS A 89 -19.90 -10.14 -31.93
C HIS A 89 -20.81 -11.10 -32.72
N PRO A 90 -21.77 -11.78 -32.05
CA PRO A 90 -22.64 -12.74 -32.71
C PRO A 90 -23.51 -12.07 -33.77
N SER A 91 -23.69 -12.75 -34.91
CA SER A 91 -24.55 -12.31 -36.00
C SER A 91 -25.46 -13.46 -36.47
N ALA A 92 -26.71 -13.13 -36.83
CA ALA A 92 -27.64 -14.09 -37.42
C ALA A 92 -27.19 -14.57 -38.81
N VAL A 93 -26.34 -13.78 -39.49
CA VAL A 93 -25.76 -14.09 -40.80
C VAL A 93 -24.23 -13.94 -40.73
N GLY A 94 -23.50 -14.94 -41.24
CA GLY A 94 -22.02 -14.92 -41.26
C GLY A 94 -21.38 -16.01 -40.39
N LYS A 95 -20.04 -15.98 -40.30
CA LYS A 95 -19.26 -16.96 -39.53
C LYS A 95 -19.10 -16.49 -38.09
N TRP A 96 -19.34 -17.39 -37.15
CA TRP A 96 -19.10 -17.14 -35.73
C TRP A 96 -17.63 -17.38 -35.39
N HIS A 97 -17.09 -16.55 -34.51
CA HIS A 97 -15.73 -16.63 -34.00
C HIS A 97 -15.73 -17.12 -32.55
N ILE A 98 -15.45 -18.41 -32.38
CA ILE A 98 -15.36 -19.04 -31.06
C ILE A 98 -14.22 -18.39 -30.26
N THR A 99 -14.57 -17.77 -29.14
CA THR A 99 -13.63 -17.16 -28.20
C THR A 99 -13.61 -17.97 -26.91
N GLU A 100 -12.43 -18.47 -26.55
CA GLU A 100 -12.28 -19.39 -25.42
C GLU A 100 -12.53 -18.73 -24.06
N THR A 101 -13.04 -19.50 -23.11
CA THR A 101 -13.29 -19.08 -21.72
C THR A 101 -12.80 -20.16 -20.78
N LEU A 102 -12.02 -19.77 -19.77
CA LEU A 102 -11.51 -20.68 -18.76
C LEU A 102 -12.16 -20.40 -17.42
N VAL A 103 -12.68 -21.45 -16.77
CA VAL A 103 -13.17 -21.41 -15.40
C VAL A 103 -12.24 -22.27 -14.54
N CYS A 104 -11.39 -21.61 -13.76
CA CYS A 104 -10.37 -22.29 -12.97
C CYS A 104 -10.94 -23.03 -11.76
N GLN A 105 -10.13 -23.93 -11.22
CA GLN A 105 -10.48 -24.84 -10.15
C GLN A 105 -11.16 -24.15 -8.96
N GLY A 106 -12.25 -24.74 -8.48
CA GLY A 106 -12.95 -24.27 -7.28
C GLY A 106 -13.75 -22.98 -7.44
N ALA A 107 -13.78 -22.37 -8.64
CA ALA A 107 -14.61 -21.19 -8.88
C ALA A 107 -16.11 -21.50 -8.72
N SER A 108 -16.88 -20.49 -8.30
CA SER A 108 -18.32 -20.59 -8.10
C SER A 108 -19.04 -19.49 -8.87
N ILE A 109 -19.92 -19.88 -9.79
CA ILE A 109 -20.73 -18.97 -10.59
C ILE A 109 -22.15 -18.94 -10.03
N GLY A 110 -22.63 -17.77 -9.65
CA GLY A 110 -23.98 -17.58 -9.10
C GLY A 110 -25.09 -17.80 -10.13
N ALA A 111 -26.31 -18.02 -9.62
CA ALA A 111 -27.49 -18.17 -10.46
C ALA A 111 -27.69 -16.97 -11.42
N ASN A 112 -28.10 -17.23 -12.65
CA ASN A 112 -28.40 -16.19 -13.65
C ASN A 112 -27.23 -15.23 -13.96
N ALA A 113 -25.98 -15.60 -13.68
CA ALA A 113 -24.82 -14.82 -14.07
C ALA A 113 -24.50 -15.00 -15.57
N THR A 114 -24.03 -13.95 -16.24
CA THR A 114 -23.58 -14.00 -17.65
C THR A 114 -22.06 -13.91 -17.72
N ILE A 115 -21.43 -14.89 -18.34
CA ILE A 115 -19.98 -14.92 -18.60
C ILE A 115 -19.76 -14.58 -20.07
N VAL A 116 -19.26 -13.38 -20.35
CA VAL A 116 -18.88 -12.96 -21.71
C VAL A 116 -17.60 -13.70 -22.11
N CYS A 117 -17.57 -14.32 -23.29
CA CYS A 117 -16.43 -15.07 -23.77
C CYS A 117 -15.11 -14.30 -23.83
N GLY A 118 -13.98 -15.02 -23.77
CA GLY A 118 -12.65 -14.42 -23.77
C GLY A 118 -12.18 -13.97 -22.40
N VAL A 119 -12.74 -14.56 -21.34
CA VAL A 119 -12.36 -14.27 -19.95
C VAL A 119 -11.87 -15.52 -19.24
N CYS A 120 -11.01 -15.31 -18.24
CA CYS A 120 -10.60 -16.32 -17.27
C CYS A 120 -11.21 -15.98 -15.90
N ILE A 121 -11.90 -16.96 -15.30
CA ILE A 121 -12.40 -16.89 -13.92
C ILE A 121 -11.38 -17.62 -13.05
N GLY A 122 -10.61 -16.87 -12.26
CA GLY A 122 -9.52 -17.42 -11.45
C GLY A 122 -9.97 -18.37 -10.34
N GLU A 123 -9.02 -19.16 -9.82
CA GLU A 123 -9.23 -20.18 -8.79
C GLU A 123 -10.04 -19.64 -7.60
N LYS A 124 -11.05 -20.40 -7.15
CA LYS A 124 -11.90 -20.05 -5.99
C LYS A 124 -12.56 -18.66 -6.07
N ALA A 125 -12.67 -18.05 -7.26
CA ALA A 125 -13.42 -16.82 -7.42
C ALA A 125 -14.93 -17.08 -7.29
N LEU A 126 -15.66 -16.10 -6.76
CA LEU A 126 -17.11 -16.14 -6.59
C LEU A 126 -17.77 -15.08 -7.47
N ILE A 127 -18.53 -15.51 -8.47
CA ILE A 127 -19.38 -14.63 -9.27
C ILE A 127 -20.75 -14.57 -8.59
N GLY A 128 -21.19 -13.37 -8.22
CA GLY A 128 -22.50 -13.17 -7.64
C GLY A 128 -23.63 -13.50 -8.62
N ALA A 129 -24.80 -13.84 -8.08
CA ALA A 129 -26.00 -14.05 -8.88
C ALA A 129 -26.33 -12.81 -9.72
N GLY A 130 -26.75 -13.01 -10.98
CA GLY A 130 -27.09 -11.92 -11.91
C GLY A 130 -25.92 -11.07 -12.41
N ALA A 131 -24.67 -11.40 -12.08
CA ALA A 131 -23.51 -10.61 -12.48
C ALA A 131 -23.15 -10.82 -13.97
N VAL A 132 -22.66 -9.77 -14.64
CA VAL A 132 -22.21 -9.84 -16.05
C VAL A 132 -20.70 -9.66 -16.12
N VAL A 133 -19.97 -10.76 -16.32
CA VAL A 133 -18.50 -10.80 -16.30
C VAL A 133 -17.97 -10.47 -17.69
N CYS A 134 -17.40 -9.27 -17.85
CA CYS A 134 -16.83 -8.79 -19.11
C CYS A 134 -15.28 -8.82 -19.16
N LYS A 135 -14.62 -9.19 -18.06
CA LYS A 135 -13.16 -9.16 -17.89
C LYS A 135 -12.71 -10.33 -17.02
N ASN A 136 -11.42 -10.68 -17.09
CA ASN A 136 -10.81 -11.68 -16.22
C ASN A 136 -11.09 -11.37 -14.74
N VAL A 137 -11.38 -12.41 -13.98
CA VAL A 137 -11.62 -12.36 -12.54
C VAL A 137 -10.42 -12.98 -11.84
N ILE A 138 -9.84 -12.24 -10.89
CA ILE A 138 -8.67 -12.70 -10.13
C ILE A 138 -9.11 -13.83 -9.17
N ALA A 139 -8.21 -14.79 -8.93
CA ALA A 139 -8.43 -15.85 -7.95
C ALA A 139 -8.81 -15.31 -6.57
N ASN A 140 -9.63 -16.06 -5.82
CA ASN A 140 -10.10 -15.74 -4.47
C ASN A 140 -10.81 -14.37 -4.34
N THR A 141 -11.43 -13.88 -5.42
CA THR A 141 -12.21 -12.62 -5.38
C THR A 141 -13.70 -12.87 -5.54
N VAL A 142 -14.50 -12.00 -4.93
CA VAL A 142 -15.94 -11.94 -5.18
C VAL A 142 -16.22 -10.81 -6.14
N VAL A 143 -16.96 -11.05 -7.22
CA VAL A 143 -17.42 -10.02 -8.15
C VAL A 143 -18.93 -10.02 -8.25
N VAL A 144 -19.55 -8.84 -8.32
CA VAL A 144 -21.02 -8.70 -8.47
C VAL A 144 -21.37 -7.57 -9.44
N GLY A 145 -22.61 -7.57 -9.91
CA GLY A 145 -23.19 -6.47 -10.69
C GLY A 145 -23.08 -6.62 -12.20
N ASN A 146 -23.65 -5.64 -12.92
CA ASN A 146 -23.63 -5.56 -14.38
C ASN A 146 -23.18 -4.15 -14.81
N PRO A 147 -21.97 -3.98 -15.35
CA PRO A 147 -20.92 -4.98 -15.50
C PRO A 147 -20.28 -5.36 -14.15
N ALA A 148 -19.83 -6.61 -14.02
CA ALA A 148 -19.29 -7.16 -12.78
C ALA A 148 -18.08 -6.36 -12.30
N ARG A 149 -18.03 -6.10 -10.98
CA ARG A 149 -16.93 -5.43 -10.29
C ARG A 149 -16.59 -6.20 -9.03
N VAL A 150 -15.33 -6.13 -8.62
CA VAL A 150 -14.89 -6.69 -7.33
C VAL A 150 -15.78 -6.13 -6.24
N LEU A 151 -16.57 -7.00 -5.62
CA LEU A 151 -17.31 -6.68 -4.43
C LEU A 151 -16.25 -6.45 -3.36
N LYS A 152 -16.16 -5.22 -2.85
CA LYS A 152 -15.36 -4.91 -1.66
C LYS A 152 -15.88 -5.78 -0.53
N THR A 153 -15.32 -6.97 -0.40
CA THR A 153 -15.64 -7.90 0.65
C THR A 153 -14.79 -7.44 1.83
N GLU A 154 -15.46 -6.93 2.87
CA GLU A 154 -14.87 -6.91 4.19
C GLU A 154 -14.59 -8.37 4.54
N ASN A 155 -13.36 -8.83 4.29
CA ASN A 155 -12.96 -10.18 4.58
C ASN A 155 -13.16 -10.47 6.07
N LYS A 156 -14.16 -11.29 6.41
CA LYS A 156 -14.12 -12.15 7.61
C LYS A 156 -13.21 -13.36 7.33
N ALA A 157 -11.99 -13.10 6.89
CA ALA A 157 -10.90 -13.94 7.35
C ALA A 157 -10.87 -13.76 8.88
N VAL A 158 -10.47 -14.78 9.63
CA VAL A 158 -9.86 -14.50 10.92
C VAL A 158 -8.60 -13.71 10.58
N ILE A 159 -8.72 -12.38 10.45
CA ILE A 159 -7.57 -11.50 10.48
C ILE A 159 -7.06 -11.73 11.90
N ASN A 160 -5.96 -12.47 12.03
CA ASN A 160 -5.13 -12.34 13.21
C ASN A 160 -4.70 -10.88 13.20
N LYS A 161 -5.49 -10.06 13.87
CA LYS A 161 -5.25 -8.63 13.99
C LYS A 161 -3.86 -8.50 14.57
N LEU A 162 -3.04 -7.64 13.95
CA LEU A 162 -1.72 -7.40 14.46
C LEU A 162 -1.86 -6.80 15.86
N LYS A 163 -1.31 -7.47 16.88
CA LYS A 163 -1.38 -7.00 18.25
C LYS A 163 -0.38 -5.87 18.42
N ILE A 164 -0.88 -4.66 18.66
CA ILE A 164 -0.05 -3.47 18.80
C ILE A 164 -0.09 -2.93 20.22
N GLY A 165 1.07 -2.48 20.70
CA GLY A 165 1.22 -1.66 21.89
C GLY A 165 1.69 -0.24 21.58
N VAL A 166 1.47 0.70 22.50
CA VAL A 166 2.02 2.07 22.40
C VAL A 166 2.91 2.38 23.60
N ILE A 167 4.16 2.74 23.35
CA ILE A 167 5.13 3.17 24.36
C ILE A 167 5.25 4.70 24.31
N GLY A 168 4.80 5.37 25.36
CA GLY A 168 4.66 6.82 25.42
C GLY A 168 3.29 7.29 24.91
N ALA A 169 2.40 7.66 25.83
CA ALA A 169 1.02 8.05 25.56
C ALA A 169 0.78 9.57 25.74
N GLY A 170 1.83 10.37 25.51
CA GLY A 170 1.74 11.82 25.39
C GLY A 170 0.87 12.27 24.22
N LYS A 171 1.05 13.50 23.73
CA LYS A 171 0.19 14.05 22.66
C LYS A 171 0.21 13.21 21.38
N MET A 172 1.40 12.84 20.89
CA MET A 172 1.55 12.00 19.69
C MET A 172 1.08 10.56 19.94
N GLY A 173 1.44 9.98 21.09
CA GLY A 173 0.97 8.65 21.49
C GLY A 173 -0.55 8.54 21.53
N GLN A 174 -1.26 9.57 22.03
CA GLN A 174 -2.72 9.61 21.99
C GLN A 174 -3.30 9.63 20.57
N PHE A 175 -2.66 10.32 19.61
CA PHE A 175 -3.09 10.24 18.21
C PHE A 175 -2.88 8.84 17.63
N HIS A 176 -1.74 8.20 17.92
CA HIS A 176 -1.47 6.83 17.52
C HIS A 176 -2.46 5.84 18.14
N ILE A 177 -2.80 5.98 19.42
CA ILE A 177 -3.86 5.20 20.08
C ILE A 177 -5.18 5.35 19.33
N LEU A 178 -5.60 6.59 19.02
CA LEU A 178 -6.84 6.83 18.29
C LEU A 178 -6.85 6.18 16.90
N LYS A 179 -5.72 6.24 16.18
CA LYS A 179 -5.59 5.59 14.85
C LYS A 179 -5.59 4.07 14.96
N ALA A 180 -4.87 3.51 15.93
CA ALA A 180 -4.83 2.08 16.17
C ALA A 180 -6.20 1.51 16.56
N VAL A 181 -6.96 2.18 17.44
CA VAL A 181 -8.34 1.79 17.81
C VAL A 181 -9.27 1.81 16.60
N SER A 182 -9.08 2.76 15.68
CA SER A 182 -9.93 2.93 14.50
C SER A 182 -9.57 1.98 13.34
N ASN A 183 -8.45 1.25 13.43
CA ASN A 183 -7.95 0.40 12.37
C ASN A 183 -8.49 -1.03 12.51
N LYS A 184 -9.10 -1.57 11.44
CA LYS A 184 -9.73 -2.89 11.45
C LYS A 184 -8.72 -4.06 11.48
N GLU A 185 -7.48 -3.82 11.06
CA GLU A 185 -6.41 -4.82 10.98
C GLU A 185 -5.54 -4.88 12.24
N ILE A 186 -5.76 -3.97 13.18
CA ILE A 186 -4.99 -3.86 14.44
C ILE A 186 -5.87 -4.26 15.62
N GLU A 187 -5.27 -4.95 16.58
CA GLU A 187 -5.78 -5.10 17.94
C GLU A 187 -4.87 -4.32 18.87
N LEU A 188 -5.34 -3.19 19.41
CA LEU A 188 -4.57 -2.40 20.36
C LEU A 188 -4.66 -3.06 21.74
N ILE A 189 -3.60 -3.76 22.14
CA ILE A 189 -3.54 -4.51 23.40
C ILE A 189 -3.40 -3.58 24.60
N GLY A 190 -2.62 -2.52 24.45
CA GLY A 190 -2.41 -1.58 25.54
C GLY A 190 -1.36 -0.52 25.29
N PHE A 191 -1.06 0.23 26.35
CA PHE A 191 -0.05 1.26 26.33
C PHE A 191 0.76 1.29 27.63
N TYR A 192 1.93 1.90 27.55
CA TYR A 192 2.82 2.21 28.67
C TYR A 192 3.15 3.71 28.66
N ASP A 193 3.13 4.35 29.83
CA ASP A 193 3.65 5.70 30.04
C ASP A 193 4.12 5.85 31.49
N VAL A 194 5.24 6.54 31.70
CA VAL A 194 5.82 6.77 33.05
C VAL A 194 5.02 7.80 33.86
N ASN A 195 4.23 8.66 33.21
CA ASN A 195 3.53 9.75 33.87
C ASN A 195 2.09 9.35 34.21
N GLU A 196 1.81 9.17 35.50
CA GLU A 196 0.48 8.80 36.02
C GLU A 196 -0.66 9.72 35.58
N LYS A 197 -0.39 11.03 35.38
CA LYS A 197 -1.39 11.97 34.88
C LYS A 197 -1.77 11.68 33.43
N THR A 198 -0.78 11.31 32.62
CA THR A 198 -0.99 10.88 31.22
C THR A 198 -1.78 9.58 31.21
N VAL A 199 -1.39 8.59 32.01
CA VAL A 199 -2.09 7.30 32.15
C VAL A 199 -3.56 7.53 32.52
N SER A 200 -3.82 8.31 33.57
CA SER A 200 -5.17 8.66 34.02
C SER A 200 -6.00 9.33 32.92
N THR A 201 -5.38 10.20 32.12
CA THR A 201 -6.05 10.90 31.02
C THR A 201 -6.44 9.92 29.90
N VAL A 202 -5.55 9.01 29.54
CA VAL A 202 -5.78 8.01 28.48
C VAL A 202 -6.83 7.00 28.93
N GLN A 203 -6.73 6.46 30.15
CA GLN A 203 -7.71 5.51 30.69
C GLN A 203 -9.10 6.11 30.82
N LYS A 204 -9.23 7.39 31.19
CA LYS A 204 -10.54 8.09 31.19
C LYS A 204 -11.17 8.17 29.80
N LYS A 205 -10.37 8.42 28.76
CA LYS A 205 -10.85 8.50 27.36
C LYS A 205 -11.10 7.13 26.74
N HIS A 206 -10.30 6.14 27.14
CA HIS A 206 -10.29 4.80 26.56
C HIS A 206 -10.19 3.73 27.67
N PRO A 207 -11.27 3.49 28.43
CA PRO A 207 -11.25 2.59 29.60
C PRO A 207 -10.96 1.13 29.25
N ASN A 208 -11.19 0.73 27.99
CA ASN A 208 -10.99 -0.64 27.52
C ASN A 208 -9.53 -0.94 27.12
N ILE A 209 -8.65 0.07 27.05
CA ILE A 209 -7.25 -0.13 26.68
C ILE A 209 -6.43 -0.43 27.95
N LYS A 210 -5.74 -1.58 27.96
CA LYS A 210 -4.93 -1.98 29.11
C LYS A 210 -3.73 -1.05 29.29
N TYR A 211 -3.53 -0.58 30.52
CA TYR A 211 -2.28 0.05 30.94
C TYR A 211 -1.33 -1.03 31.43
N PHE A 212 -0.07 -0.95 31.00
CA PHE A 212 1.01 -1.80 31.48
C PHE A 212 1.96 -0.98 32.35
N SER A 213 2.41 -1.54 33.47
CA SER A 213 3.30 -0.85 34.42
C SER A 213 4.76 -0.83 33.97
N THR A 214 5.13 -1.71 33.03
CA THR A 214 6.47 -1.79 32.45
C THR A 214 6.40 -2.05 30.94
N THR A 215 7.41 -1.60 30.20
CA THR A 215 7.59 -1.89 28.78
C THR A 215 7.70 -3.40 28.53
N LYS A 216 8.43 -4.13 29.37
CA LYS A 216 8.60 -5.60 29.27
C LYS A 216 7.29 -6.37 29.27
N GLU A 217 6.36 -6.01 30.14
CA GLU A 217 5.06 -6.68 30.19
C GLU A 217 4.22 -6.38 28.95
N LEU A 218 4.27 -5.15 28.44
CA LEU A 218 3.61 -4.77 27.20
C LEU A 218 4.18 -5.57 26.02
N LEU A 219 5.51 -5.63 25.90
CA LEU A 219 6.21 -6.30 24.80
C LEU A 219 5.92 -7.80 24.74
N LYS A 220 5.70 -8.47 25.89
CA LYS A 220 5.28 -9.89 25.92
C LYS A 220 3.88 -10.14 25.35
N ALA A 221 3.06 -9.11 25.22
CA ALA A 221 1.65 -9.22 24.85
C ALA A 221 1.35 -8.77 23.41
N VAL A 222 2.35 -8.30 22.66
CA VAL A 222 2.16 -7.64 21.36
C VAL A 222 3.12 -8.18 20.30
N ASP A 223 2.72 -8.08 19.04
CA ASP A 223 3.54 -8.42 17.88
C ASP A 223 4.34 -7.21 17.38
N ALA A 224 3.83 -6.01 17.63
CA ALA A 224 4.46 -4.75 17.26
C ALA A 224 4.21 -3.64 18.28
N VAL A 225 5.09 -2.62 18.30
CA VAL A 225 4.91 -1.41 19.12
C VAL A 225 5.09 -0.13 18.32
N ILE A 226 4.32 0.88 18.71
CA ILE A 226 4.52 2.26 18.33
C ILE A 226 5.25 2.98 19.47
N ILE A 227 6.43 3.50 19.20
CA ILE A 227 7.23 4.26 20.16
C ILE A 227 7.00 5.74 19.88
N ALA A 228 6.30 6.40 20.81
CA ALA A 228 6.01 7.84 20.79
C ALA A 228 6.46 8.52 22.11
N SER A 229 7.43 7.92 22.80
CA SER A 229 8.16 8.52 23.93
C SER A 229 9.02 9.70 23.46
N PRO A 230 9.59 10.51 24.37
CA PRO A 230 10.56 11.52 23.99
C PRO A 230 11.82 10.92 23.33
N SER A 231 12.42 11.64 22.38
CA SER A 231 13.54 11.17 21.54
C SER A 231 14.74 10.56 22.27
N PRO A 232 15.18 11.05 23.45
CA PRO A 232 16.28 10.44 24.19
C PRO A 232 16.02 8.98 24.59
N TYR A 233 14.76 8.57 24.72
CA TYR A 233 14.38 7.21 25.12
C TYR A 233 14.09 6.29 23.93
N HIS A 234 14.13 6.79 22.69
CA HIS A 234 13.86 5.96 21.50
C HIS A 234 14.81 4.79 21.39
N TYR A 235 16.11 5.00 21.63
CA TYR A 235 17.12 3.95 21.54
C TYR A 235 16.83 2.81 22.52
N GLU A 236 16.54 3.13 23.78
CA GLU A 236 16.24 2.15 24.84
C GLU A 236 14.98 1.36 24.50
N HIS A 237 13.87 2.05 24.24
CA HIS A 237 12.59 1.40 23.93
C HIS A 237 12.64 0.57 22.63
N ALA A 238 13.29 1.08 21.58
CA ALA A 238 13.41 0.36 20.31
C ALA A 238 14.31 -0.87 20.44
N THR A 239 15.41 -0.74 21.18
CA THR A 239 16.31 -1.88 21.46
C THR A 239 15.58 -2.96 22.25
N GLU A 240 14.87 -2.59 23.32
CA GLU A 240 14.12 -3.54 24.14
C GLU A 240 13.02 -4.27 23.35
N ALA A 241 12.28 -3.54 22.51
CA ALA A 241 11.26 -4.11 21.64
C ALA A 241 11.86 -5.09 20.62
N LEU A 242 12.88 -4.67 19.87
CA LEU A 242 13.51 -5.51 18.85
C LEU A 242 14.18 -6.75 19.45
N LEU A 243 14.80 -6.64 20.63
CA LEU A 243 15.39 -7.78 21.34
C LEU A 243 14.34 -8.76 21.88
N SER A 244 13.11 -8.30 22.06
CA SER A 244 11.95 -9.11 22.44
C SER A 244 11.20 -9.68 21.22
N ASP A 245 11.80 -9.60 20.03
CA ASP A 245 11.22 -10.06 18.75
C ASP A 245 9.92 -9.33 18.35
N VAL A 246 9.79 -8.07 18.75
CA VAL A 246 8.64 -7.20 18.46
C VAL A 246 8.99 -6.18 17.36
N HIS A 247 8.10 -6.00 16.38
CA HIS A 247 8.27 -5.00 15.32
C HIS A 247 8.09 -3.56 15.85
N VAL A 248 8.76 -2.58 15.23
CA VAL A 248 8.81 -1.21 15.77
C VAL A 248 8.43 -0.16 14.73
N LEU A 249 7.42 0.66 15.05
CA LEU A 249 7.20 1.98 14.46
C LEU A 249 7.68 3.04 15.46
N CYS A 250 8.79 3.70 15.19
CA CYS A 250 9.37 4.68 16.10
C CYS A 250 9.19 6.10 15.58
N GLU A 251 8.60 6.99 16.38
CA GLU A 251 8.50 8.42 16.05
C GLU A 251 9.86 9.01 15.71
N LYS A 252 9.83 10.11 14.95
CA LYS A 252 11.03 10.81 14.50
C LYS A 252 11.60 11.72 15.62
N PRO A 253 12.93 11.96 15.64
CA PRO A 253 13.96 11.26 14.86
C PRO A 253 14.11 9.82 15.36
N LEU A 254 14.68 8.93 14.54
CA LEU A 254 14.86 7.54 14.92
C LEU A 254 15.65 7.41 16.25
N THR A 255 16.79 8.10 16.35
CA THR A 255 17.42 8.47 17.62
C THR A 255 18.13 9.83 17.44
N THR A 256 18.79 10.35 18.48
CA THR A 256 19.56 11.61 18.43
C THR A 256 21.06 11.42 18.22
N ASP A 257 21.50 10.20 17.91
CA ASP A 257 22.90 9.88 17.64
C ASP A 257 23.02 8.82 16.52
N TYR A 258 24.08 8.89 15.74
CA TYR A 258 24.24 7.99 14.60
C TYR A 258 24.56 6.55 15.04
N GLU A 259 25.45 6.37 16.02
CA GLU A 259 25.87 5.02 16.45
C GLU A 259 24.71 4.24 17.07
N THR A 260 23.88 4.92 17.87
CA THR A 260 22.65 4.34 18.42
C THR A 260 21.61 4.01 17.35
N SER A 261 21.42 4.88 16.35
CA SER A 261 20.56 4.60 15.18
C SER A 261 21.05 3.39 14.38
N LYS A 262 22.34 3.34 14.08
CA LYS A 262 22.98 2.25 13.35
C LYS A 262 22.80 0.93 14.08
N ARG A 263 23.00 0.92 15.41
CA ARG A 263 22.85 -0.28 16.23
C ARG A 263 21.42 -0.84 16.21
N ILE A 264 20.38 0.00 16.30
CA ILE A 264 19.00 -0.51 16.24
C ILE A 264 18.62 -1.00 14.83
N ILE A 265 19.15 -0.37 13.78
CA ILE A 265 19.00 -0.84 12.39
C ILE A 265 19.64 -2.22 12.23
N GLU A 266 20.85 -2.41 12.77
CA GLU A 266 21.54 -3.70 12.74
C GLU A 266 20.81 -4.79 13.52
N ILE A 267 20.24 -4.47 14.69
CA ILE A 267 19.43 -5.42 15.47
C ILE A 267 18.19 -5.84 14.67
N ALA A 268 17.45 -4.87 14.10
CA ALA A 268 16.28 -5.13 13.29
C ALA A 268 16.61 -6.01 12.08
N LYS A 269 17.71 -5.71 11.38
CA LYS A 269 18.20 -6.51 10.24
C LYS A 269 18.59 -7.93 10.64
N LYS A 270 19.33 -8.10 11.75
CA LYS A 270 19.77 -9.42 12.25
C LYS A 270 18.60 -10.30 12.68
N ARG A 271 17.57 -9.72 13.29
CA ARG A 271 16.36 -10.43 13.73
C ARG A 271 15.27 -10.52 12.67
N ASN A 272 15.49 -9.95 11.49
CA ASN A 272 14.51 -9.89 10.40
C ASN A 272 13.17 -9.25 10.84
N LEU A 273 13.25 -8.17 11.60
CA LEU A 273 12.10 -7.41 12.12
C LEU A 273 11.91 -6.11 11.34
N ILE A 274 10.65 -5.71 11.17
CA ILE A 274 10.31 -4.39 10.64
C ILE A 274 10.64 -3.32 11.68
N LEU A 275 11.50 -2.39 11.28
CA LEU A 275 11.74 -1.11 11.94
C LEU A 275 11.30 -0.01 10.97
N GLN A 276 10.34 0.82 11.36
CA GLN A 276 9.85 1.92 10.55
C GLN A 276 10.02 3.25 11.32
N PRO A 277 10.78 4.21 10.78
CA PRO A 277 10.79 5.58 11.31
C PRO A 277 9.45 6.30 11.05
N GLY A 278 9.05 7.16 11.99
CA GLY A 278 7.82 7.94 12.01
C GLY A 278 7.81 9.13 11.04
N GLN A 279 8.29 8.92 9.81
CA GLN A 279 8.37 9.95 8.77
C GLN A 279 7.02 10.15 8.09
N VAL A 280 6.11 10.82 8.80
CA VAL A 280 4.71 11.00 8.36
C VAL A 280 4.58 11.76 7.03
N GLU A 281 5.54 12.63 6.72
CA GLU A 281 5.52 13.44 5.49
C GLU A 281 5.69 12.60 4.21
N ARG A 282 6.32 11.41 4.26
CA ARG A 282 6.33 10.48 3.09
C ARG A 282 4.93 10.06 2.64
N TYR A 283 3.95 10.16 3.53
CA TYR A 283 2.55 9.85 3.25
C TYR A 283 1.74 11.07 2.82
N ASN A 284 2.39 12.24 2.73
CA ASN A 284 1.82 13.44 2.15
C ASN A 284 1.59 13.21 0.64
N PRO A 285 0.36 13.38 0.13
CA PRO A 285 0.09 13.25 -1.29
C PRO A 285 0.96 14.16 -2.16
N SER A 286 1.33 15.35 -1.67
CA SER A 286 2.23 16.26 -2.38
C SER A 286 3.65 15.69 -2.55
N TYR A 287 4.16 14.91 -1.59
CA TYR A 287 5.47 14.24 -1.73
C TYR A 287 5.41 13.16 -2.82
N LYS A 288 4.33 12.38 -2.83
CA LYS A 288 4.12 11.33 -3.85
C LYS A 288 3.94 11.91 -5.24
N ALA A 289 3.13 12.97 -5.37
CA ALA A 289 2.92 13.68 -6.64
C ALA A 289 4.23 14.30 -7.14
N LEU A 290 5.00 14.96 -6.26
CA LEU A 290 6.31 15.51 -6.59
C LEU A 290 7.24 14.42 -7.12
N LYS A 291 7.36 13.28 -6.41
CA LYS A 291 8.20 12.16 -6.88
C LYS A 291 7.78 11.59 -8.23
N GLN A 292 6.49 11.58 -8.55
CA GLN A 292 5.96 11.08 -9.83
C GLN A 292 6.22 12.05 -11.00
N GLN A 293 6.28 13.36 -10.73
CA GLN A 293 6.49 14.39 -11.74
C GLN A 293 7.96 14.65 -12.06
N LEU A 294 8.87 14.14 -11.23
CA LEU A 294 10.30 14.41 -11.36
C LEU A 294 10.97 13.44 -12.34
N PRO A 295 11.61 13.93 -13.41
CA PRO A 295 12.57 13.13 -14.15
C PRO A 295 13.79 12.91 -13.25
N GLN A 296 14.05 11.66 -12.87
CA GLN A 296 15.20 11.30 -12.02
C GLN A 296 16.55 11.60 -12.69
N THR A 297 16.55 11.69 -14.02
CA THR A 297 17.66 12.17 -14.85
C THR A 297 17.49 13.67 -15.09
N ASN A 298 18.57 14.45 -14.94
CA ASN A 298 18.66 15.89 -15.25
C ASN A 298 18.29 16.88 -14.13
N ILE A 299 18.17 16.43 -12.87
CA ILE A 299 18.11 17.37 -11.72
C ILE A 299 19.50 17.98 -11.50
N ILE A 300 19.56 19.30 -11.33
CA ILE A 300 20.78 20.07 -11.08
C ILE A 300 20.87 20.44 -9.60
N SER A 301 19.79 20.99 -9.04
CA SER A 301 19.73 21.37 -7.62
C SER A 301 18.34 21.21 -7.02
N ILE A 302 18.32 21.02 -5.70
CA ILE A 302 17.10 21.02 -4.88
C ILE A 302 17.28 21.99 -3.72
N GLU A 303 16.30 22.86 -3.51
CA GLU A 303 16.26 23.79 -2.39
C GLU A 303 15.04 23.54 -1.54
N THR A 304 15.21 23.40 -0.23
CA THR A 304 14.08 23.28 0.70
C THR A 304 14.15 24.39 1.74
N ALA A 305 12.99 24.93 2.10
CA ALA A 305 12.87 25.87 3.21
C ALA A 305 11.70 25.48 4.11
N ARG A 306 12.02 25.24 5.38
CA ARG A 306 11.08 24.96 6.46
C ARG A 306 11.21 25.99 7.55
N THR A 307 10.29 26.95 7.56
CA THR A 307 10.26 28.03 8.54
C THR A 307 9.00 27.97 9.39
N GLY A 308 9.05 28.51 10.60
CA GLY A 308 7.87 28.72 11.43
C GLY A 308 8.16 29.50 12.70
N GLY A 309 7.11 29.95 13.38
CA GLY A 309 7.25 30.78 14.57
C GLY A 309 7.93 30.08 15.75
N TYR A 310 8.60 30.88 16.57
CA TYR A 310 9.24 30.42 17.80
C TYR A 310 8.18 30.02 18.84
N SER A 311 8.48 29.02 19.65
CA SER A 311 7.66 28.68 20.82
C SER A 311 8.54 28.20 21.96
N ASN A 312 8.28 28.69 23.17
CA ASN A 312 9.03 28.34 24.38
C ASN A 312 9.14 26.82 24.65
N LYS A 313 8.19 26.03 24.13
CA LYS A 313 8.20 24.56 24.19
C LYS A 313 9.38 23.92 23.46
N HIS A 314 9.96 24.62 22.48
CA HIS A 314 11.08 24.14 21.66
C HIS A 314 12.42 24.75 22.10
N SER A 315 12.46 25.48 23.22
CA SER A 315 13.65 26.21 23.68
C SER A 315 14.89 25.32 23.91
N LYS A 316 14.68 24.01 24.12
CA LYS A 316 15.74 23.03 24.40
C LYS A 316 15.93 21.99 23.30
N THR A 317 15.12 22.05 22.23
CA THR A 317 15.13 21.04 21.18
C THR A 317 16.01 21.45 20.01
N SER A 318 16.61 20.48 19.33
CA SER A 318 17.43 20.73 18.14
C SER A 318 16.55 20.90 16.92
N ILE A 319 16.76 22.00 16.19
CA ILE A 319 16.09 22.26 14.92
C ILE A 319 16.42 21.21 13.85
N VAL A 320 17.60 20.59 13.94
CA VAL A 320 18.05 19.54 13.02
C VAL A 320 17.16 18.30 13.16
N TYR A 321 16.98 17.82 14.39
CA TYR A 321 16.18 16.64 14.68
C TYR A 321 14.66 16.88 14.66
N ASP A 322 14.22 18.13 14.85
CA ASP A 322 12.79 18.45 14.89
C ASP A 322 12.22 18.85 13.53
N LEU A 323 12.93 19.71 12.79
CA LEU A 323 12.47 20.29 11.52
C LEU A 323 13.24 19.70 10.33
N LEU A 324 14.58 19.79 10.35
CA LEU A 324 15.41 19.45 9.19
C LEU A 324 15.33 17.96 8.82
N VAL A 325 15.05 17.07 9.78
CA VAL A 325 14.80 15.64 9.56
C VAL A 325 13.76 15.37 8.47
N HIS A 326 12.73 16.22 8.35
CA HIS A 326 11.70 16.05 7.34
C HIS A 326 12.22 16.33 5.93
N ASP A 327 13.09 17.33 5.80
CA ASP A 327 13.62 17.74 4.50
C ASP A 327 14.75 16.83 4.06
N ILE A 328 15.66 16.42 4.97
CA ILE A 328 16.67 15.39 4.67
C ILE A 328 16.00 14.08 4.25
N ASP A 329 14.92 13.70 4.93
CA ASP A 329 14.13 12.54 4.56
C ASP A 329 13.46 12.69 3.19
N LEU A 330 12.87 13.86 2.89
CA LEU A 330 12.31 14.15 1.56
C LEU A 330 13.37 13.96 0.47
N ILE A 331 14.57 14.53 0.65
CA ILE A 331 15.65 14.41 -0.33
C ILE A 331 16.09 12.96 -0.51
N SER A 332 16.24 12.21 0.58
CA SER A 332 16.52 10.77 0.53
C SER A 332 15.41 9.99 -0.20
N TYR A 333 14.15 10.33 0.04
CA TYR A 333 13.00 9.73 -0.63
C TYR A 333 12.94 10.06 -2.13
N LEU A 334 13.27 11.30 -2.53
CA LEU A 334 13.21 11.76 -3.91
C LEU A 334 14.34 11.18 -4.76
N LEU A 335 15.58 11.24 -4.27
CA LEU A 335 16.78 10.89 -5.05
C LEU A 335 17.25 9.44 -4.86
N GLN A 336 16.92 8.81 -3.72
CA GLN A 336 17.30 7.42 -3.41
C GLN A 336 18.81 7.12 -3.53
N GLU A 337 19.65 8.11 -3.25
CA GLU A 337 21.10 8.03 -3.29
C GLU A 337 21.71 8.58 -1.99
N ASP A 338 23.03 8.46 -1.85
CA ASP A 338 23.74 8.95 -0.68
C ASP A 338 24.15 10.44 -0.81
N PHE A 339 24.40 11.08 0.34
CA PHE A 339 24.74 12.50 0.43
C PHE A 339 25.95 12.76 1.33
N THR A 340 26.73 13.76 0.93
CA THR A 340 27.85 14.30 1.70
C THR A 340 27.54 15.73 2.16
N VAL A 341 27.79 16.04 3.44
CA VAL A 341 27.56 17.39 3.97
C VAL A 341 28.72 18.29 3.58
N GLN A 342 28.45 19.28 2.74
CA GLN A 342 29.46 20.22 2.22
C GLN A 342 29.71 21.36 3.20
N SER A 343 28.63 22.01 3.64
CA SER A 343 28.70 23.14 4.56
C SER A 343 27.50 23.16 5.51
N VAL A 344 27.73 23.65 6.72
CA VAL A 344 26.72 23.85 7.74
C VAL A 344 26.96 25.22 8.35
N TRP A 345 25.93 26.03 8.40
CA TRP A 345 25.94 27.31 9.11
C TRP A 345 24.69 27.39 9.98
N GLY A 346 24.84 27.86 11.21
CA GLY A 346 23.70 28.05 12.09
C GLY A 346 23.90 29.16 13.10
N LYS A 347 22.79 29.64 13.64
CA LYS A 347 22.80 30.69 14.65
C LYS A 347 21.72 30.47 15.70
N THR A 348 22.06 30.76 16.95
CA THR A 348 21.15 30.80 18.10
C THR A 348 20.70 32.24 18.33
N ILE A 349 19.39 32.45 18.52
CA ILE A 349 18.78 33.78 18.66
C ILE A 349 17.94 33.87 19.94
N HIS A 350 16.97 32.97 20.11
CA HIS A 350 15.98 33.00 21.19
C HIS A 350 16.08 31.79 22.14
N SER A 351 16.56 30.65 21.65
CA SER A 351 16.57 29.40 22.42
C SER A 351 17.95 29.08 23.02
N GLN A 352 18.05 27.94 23.70
CA GLN A 352 19.32 27.42 24.20
C GLN A 352 20.09 26.61 23.14
N LYS A 353 19.49 26.39 21.96
CA LYS A 353 20.05 25.64 20.82
C LYS A 353 19.95 26.45 19.53
N THR A 354 20.57 25.97 18.44
CA THR A 354 20.49 26.61 17.13
C THR A 354 19.02 26.84 16.70
N ASP A 355 18.70 28.08 16.30
CA ASP A 355 17.34 28.50 15.91
C ASP A 355 17.15 28.63 14.40
N ILE A 356 18.24 28.82 13.67
CA ILE A 356 18.27 28.82 12.22
C ILE A 356 19.49 28.05 11.75
N VAL A 357 19.30 27.18 10.76
CA VAL A 357 20.35 26.39 10.14
C VAL A 357 20.20 26.42 8.63
N TYR A 358 21.32 26.62 7.96
CA TYR A 358 21.51 26.43 6.52
C TYR A 358 22.51 25.30 6.31
N VAL A 359 22.15 24.35 5.46
CA VAL A 359 22.98 23.20 5.13
C VAL A 359 23.07 23.05 3.63
N THR A 360 24.27 22.78 3.13
CA THR A 360 24.49 22.37 1.75
C THR A 360 24.96 20.92 1.72
N LEU A 361 24.28 20.07 0.96
CA LEU A 361 24.65 18.68 0.70
C LEU A 361 25.00 18.52 -0.78
N LYS A 362 25.81 17.50 -1.08
CA LYS A 362 26.09 17.06 -2.45
C LYS A 362 25.79 15.57 -2.56
N SER A 363 24.99 15.20 -3.57
CA SER A 363 24.67 13.80 -3.84
C SER A 363 25.79 13.08 -4.59
N GLU A 364 25.73 11.75 -4.65
CA GLU A 364 26.68 10.91 -5.42
C GLU A 364 26.78 11.34 -6.90
N ARG A 365 25.66 11.74 -7.52
CA ARG A 365 25.62 12.20 -8.92
C ARG A 365 25.98 13.67 -9.09
N GLY A 366 26.30 14.37 -8.01
CA GLY A 366 26.70 15.78 -8.02
C GLY A 366 25.53 16.77 -7.96
N ILE A 367 24.32 16.33 -7.60
CA ILE A 367 23.18 17.23 -7.37
C ILE A 367 23.46 18.08 -6.12
N LEU A 368 23.31 19.40 -6.24
CA LEU A 368 23.45 20.34 -5.14
C LEU A 368 22.13 20.43 -4.35
N VAL A 369 22.18 20.23 -3.04
CA VAL A 369 20.99 20.31 -2.18
C VAL A 369 21.18 21.37 -1.10
N SER A 370 20.32 22.38 -1.09
CA SER A 370 20.34 23.47 -0.10
C SER A 370 19.14 23.35 0.83
N LEU A 371 19.38 23.30 2.14
CA LEU A 371 18.34 23.12 3.14
C LEU A 371 18.35 24.29 4.13
N LEU A 372 17.19 24.90 4.34
CA LEU A 372 16.95 25.91 5.36
C LEU A 372 15.92 25.41 6.35
N ALA A 373 16.30 25.36 7.63
CA ALA A 373 15.33 25.24 8.72
C ALA A 373 15.44 26.45 9.67
N SER A 374 14.32 27.11 9.95
CA SER A 374 14.29 28.28 10.84
C SER A 374 13.06 28.25 11.76
N ARG A 375 13.28 28.59 13.03
CA ARG A 375 12.20 28.90 13.98
C ARG A 375 12.17 30.35 14.43
N VAL A 376 12.89 31.24 13.74
CA VAL A 376 13.06 32.65 14.10
C VAL A 376 11.91 33.52 13.56
N THR A 377 11.27 33.11 12.47
CA THR A 377 10.27 33.92 11.76
C THR A 377 8.86 33.39 11.97
N GLU A 378 7.87 34.25 12.23
CA GLU A 378 6.46 33.83 12.35
C GLU A 378 5.89 33.23 11.06
N GLN A 379 6.44 33.64 9.90
CA GLN A 379 6.02 33.10 8.61
C GLN A 379 6.32 31.60 8.52
N ARG A 380 5.27 30.82 8.32
CA ARG A 380 5.34 29.36 8.14
C ARG A 380 5.44 29.03 6.66
N ASN A 381 6.62 28.64 6.22
CA ASN A 381 6.85 28.16 4.86
C ASN A 381 7.30 26.69 4.90
N ARG A 382 6.79 25.89 3.96
CA ARG A 382 7.28 24.54 3.69
C ARG A 382 7.31 24.34 2.19
N VAL A 383 8.44 24.68 1.59
CA VAL A 383 8.61 24.68 0.14
C VAL A 383 9.79 23.80 -0.27
N CYS A 384 9.65 23.16 -1.43
CA CYS A 384 10.72 22.45 -2.12
C CYS A 384 10.77 22.96 -3.56
N LYS A 385 11.93 23.44 -3.98
CA LYS A 385 12.20 23.93 -5.34
C LYS A 385 13.21 23.02 -5.99
N ILE A 386 12.95 22.62 -7.22
CA ILE A 386 13.79 21.68 -7.96
C ILE A 386 14.12 22.30 -9.31
N HIS A 387 15.42 22.44 -9.57
CA HIS A 387 15.95 22.91 -10.83
C HIS A 387 16.43 21.70 -11.63
N ALA A 388 15.81 21.47 -12.78
CA ALA A 388 16.20 20.44 -13.72
C ALA A 388 16.42 21.05 -15.11
N VAL A 389 17.15 20.34 -15.98
CA VAL A 389 17.39 20.81 -17.35
C VAL A 389 16.05 20.92 -18.08
N GLY A 390 15.66 22.16 -18.44
CA GLY A 390 14.39 22.43 -19.13
C GLY A 390 13.15 22.31 -18.26
N GLN A 391 13.27 22.29 -16.93
CA GLN A 391 12.11 22.22 -16.04
C GLN A 391 12.41 22.84 -14.67
N PHE A 392 11.48 23.63 -14.15
CA PHE A 392 11.50 24.08 -12.76
C PHE A 392 10.25 23.59 -12.05
N VAL A 393 10.40 23.03 -10.85
CA VAL A 393 9.28 22.53 -10.04
C VAL A 393 9.31 23.18 -8.68
N GLU A 394 8.21 23.80 -8.28
CA GLU A 394 8.01 24.34 -6.94
C GLU A 394 6.83 23.64 -6.27
N ALA A 395 7.11 22.97 -5.15
CA ALA A 395 6.12 22.32 -4.30
C ALA A 395 5.93 23.11 -3.01
N ASP A 396 4.72 23.60 -2.78
CA ASP A 396 4.29 24.19 -1.51
C ASP A 396 3.46 23.16 -0.75
N PHE A 397 4.05 22.61 0.32
CA PHE A 397 3.43 21.56 1.13
C PHE A 397 2.39 22.08 2.11
N MET A 398 2.39 23.39 2.41
CA MET A 398 1.35 24.01 3.24
C MET A 398 0.07 24.20 2.42
N ASN A 399 0.22 24.71 1.20
CA ASN A 399 -0.89 24.97 0.28
C ASN A 399 -1.28 23.76 -0.58
N LYS A 400 -0.51 22.66 -0.50
CA LYS A 400 -0.72 21.41 -1.26
C LYS A 400 -0.74 21.64 -2.78
N THR A 401 0.11 22.53 -3.25
CA THR A 401 0.22 22.90 -4.67
C THR A 401 1.58 22.53 -5.19
N ILE A 402 1.62 22.02 -6.42
CA ILE A 402 2.86 21.85 -7.18
C ILE A 402 2.72 22.68 -8.45
N ILE A 403 3.70 23.53 -8.70
CA ILE A 403 3.82 24.35 -9.90
C ILE A 403 4.99 23.80 -10.69
N THR A 404 4.73 23.38 -11.92
CA THR A 404 5.76 22.97 -12.87
C THR A 404 5.83 23.99 -13.99
N THR A 405 7.03 24.52 -14.22
CA THR A 405 7.35 25.47 -15.28
C THR A 405 8.21 24.77 -16.33
N LEU A 406 7.76 24.79 -17.58
CA LEU A 406 8.45 24.24 -18.74
C LEU A 406 8.68 25.33 -19.79
N PRO A 407 9.75 25.21 -20.60
CA PRO A 407 9.92 26.05 -21.78
C PRO A 407 8.88 25.70 -22.85
N CYS A 408 8.32 26.70 -23.53
CA CYS A 408 7.39 26.47 -24.64
C CYS A 408 8.08 25.79 -25.84
N GLU A 409 7.43 24.79 -26.45
CA GLU A 409 7.98 23.97 -27.57
C GLU A 409 8.19 24.72 -28.90
N ASN A 410 7.64 25.94 -29.07
CA ASN A 410 7.59 26.64 -30.36
C ASN A 410 8.60 27.78 -30.50
N ASN A 411 9.91 27.53 -30.36
CA ASN A 411 10.90 28.43 -30.98
C ASN A 411 12.16 27.64 -31.35
N GLU A 412 12.52 27.71 -32.63
CA GLU A 412 13.80 27.25 -33.14
C GLU A 412 14.94 27.84 -32.29
N LEU A 413 15.75 26.95 -31.72
CA LEU A 413 16.82 27.27 -30.78
C LEU A 413 17.94 28.06 -31.47
N ASN A 414 17.82 29.39 -31.52
CA ASN A 414 18.98 30.26 -31.60
C ASN A 414 19.59 30.38 -30.21
N LYS A 415 20.90 30.09 -30.10
CA LYS A 415 21.68 30.07 -28.84
C LYS A 415 21.59 31.36 -27.99
N ASP A 416 21.06 32.45 -28.55
CA ASP A 416 20.98 33.77 -27.92
C ASP A 416 19.56 34.21 -27.51
N GLN A 417 18.52 33.37 -27.65
CA GLN A 417 17.16 33.71 -27.21
C GLN A 417 16.77 33.00 -25.92
N TYR A 418 16.85 33.75 -24.82
CA TYR A 418 16.24 33.43 -23.53
C TYR A 418 14.79 32.95 -23.69
N PHE A 419 14.39 31.95 -22.89
CA PHE A 419 13.01 31.48 -22.77
C PHE A 419 12.05 32.65 -22.50
N LYS A 420 11.43 33.22 -23.54
CA LYS A 420 10.49 34.35 -23.41
C LYS A 420 9.06 33.91 -23.07
N LEU A 421 8.76 32.61 -23.18
CA LEU A 421 7.44 32.05 -22.93
C LEU A 421 7.59 30.79 -22.06
N GLU A 422 6.97 30.83 -20.88
CA GLU A 422 6.92 29.73 -19.92
C GLU A 422 5.51 29.15 -19.87
N GLN A 423 5.39 27.83 -19.87
CA GLN A 423 4.13 27.16 -19.56
C GLN A 423 4.15 26.71 -18.10
N GLN A 424 3.21 27.24 -17.30
CA GLN A 424 3.04 26.86 -15.90
C GLN A 424 1.82 25.96 -15.73
N THR A 425 2.04 24.79 -15.14
CA THR A 425 0.96 23.89 -14.73
C THR A 425 0.88 23.88 -13.21
N LYS A 426 -0.28 24.24 -12.66
CA LYS A 426 -0.57 24.18 -11.22
C LYS A 426 -1.47 23.00 -10.91
N THR A 427 -0.98 22.06 -10.11
CA THR A 427 -1.74 20.88 -9.68
C THR A 427 -2.12 21.01 -8.20
N TRP A 428 -3.39 20.71 -7.91
CA TRP A 428 -3.91 20.62 -6.54
C TRP A 428 -3.92 19.17 -6.07
N VAL A 429 -3.45 18.91 -4.85
CA VAL A 429 -3.36 17.54 -4.33
C VAL A 429 -4.33 17.32 -3.17
N ALA A 430 -5.30 16.42 -3.36
CA ALA A 430 -6.27 16.05 -2.34
C ALA A 430 -5.59 15.26 -1.19
N GLY A 431 -5.88 15.66 0.05
CA GLY A 431 -5.28 15.07 1.25
C GLY A 431 -6.09 13.93 1.85
N LYS A 432 -5.41 12.86 2.27
CA LYS A 432 -5.91 11.89 3.26
C LYS A 432 -5.17 12.11 4.60
N ASP A 433 -5.62 11.46 5.66
CA ASP A 433 -4.94 11.45 6.95
C ASP A 433 -3.57 10.76 6.84
N GLN A 434 -2.50 11.53 6.97
CA GLN A 434 -1.13 11.06 6.77
C GLN A 434 -0.67 10.10 7.88
N LEU A 435 -1.12 10.33 9.12
CA LEU A 435 -0.76 9.49 10.27
C LEU A 435 -1.44 8.12 10.16
N GLN A 436 -2.70 8.10 9.74
CA GLN A 436 -3.41 6.86 9.43
C GLN A 436 -2.68 6.07 8.32
N ASN A 437 -2.31 6.73 7.22
CA ASN A 437 -1.59 6.08 6.12
C ASN A 437 -0.22 5.53 6.56
N GLN A 438 0.48 6.22 7.48
CA GLN A 438 1.74 5.74 8.05
C GLN A 438 1.54 4.44 8.85
N LEU A 439 0.49 4.41 9.68
CA LEU A 439 0.17 3.23 10.47
C LEU A 439 -0.24 2.05 9.59
N GLU A 440 -1.10 2.28 8.59
CA GLU A 440 -1.49 1.25 7.61
C GLU A 440 -0.29 0.73 6.83
N SER A 441 0.63 1.62 6.46
CA SER A 441 1.89 1.25 5.81
C SER A 441 2.76 0.36 6.70
N PHE A 442 2.86 0.67 7.99
CA PHE A 442 3.57 -0.16 8.97
C PHE A 442 2.94 -1.54 9.14
N VAL A 443 1.61 -1.60 9.31
CA VAL A 443 0.87 -2.87 9.40
C VAL A 443 1.11 -3.73 8.17
N ASN A 444 1.00 -3.13 6.97
CA ASN A 444 1.26 -3.83 5.72
C ASN A 444 2.72 -4.32 5.62
N ALA A 445 3.69 -3.53 6.07
CA ALA A 445 5.10 -3.93 6.09
C ALA A 445 5.33 -5.15 7.00
N VAL A 446 4.69 -5.18 8.17
CA VAL A 446 4.74 -6.31 9.10
C VAL A 446 4.09 -7.55 8.50
N THR A 447 2.87 -7.44 8.01
CA THR A 447 2.12 -8.57 7.44
C THR A 447 2.78 -9.13 6.18
N ALA A 448 3.29 -8.26 5.31
CA ALA A 448 3.98 -8.66 4.07
C ALA A 448 5.47 -8.97 4.25
N LYS A 449 6.02 -8.78 5.46
CA LYS A 449 7.47 -8.88 5.76
C LYS A 449 8.33 -8.10 4.77
N LYS A 450 7.90 -6.88 4.41
CA LYS A 450 8.57 -6.03 3.42
C LYS A 450 8.78 -4.63 3.96
N LEU A 451 10.04 -4.20 3.99
CA LEU A 451 10.41 -2.84 4.35
C LEU A 451 9.99 -1.85 3.26
N LEU A 452 9.28 -0.79 3.65
CA LEU A 452 8.89 0.29 2.75
C LEU A 452 9.86 1.47 2.78
N ILE A 453 10.54 1.67 3.91
CA ILE A 453 11.71 2.52 4.04
C ILE A 453 12.88 1.55 4.19
N SER A 454 13.87 1.61 3.30
CA SER A 454 15.00 0.69 3.36
C SER A 454 15.92 1.01 4.53
N TYR A 455 16.64 0.02 5.06
CA TYR A 455 17.67 0.26 6.07
C TYR A 455 18.76 1.24 5.58
N LYS A 456 19.05 1.25 4.27
CA LYS A 456 19.98 2.21 3.65
C LYS A 456 19.48 3.64 3.81
N GLU A 457 18.21 3.91 3.52
CA GLU A 457 17.63 5.25 3.71
C GLU A 457 17.65 5.68 5.18
N MET A 458 17.34 4.76 6.11
CA MET A 458 17.39 5.06 7.55
C MET A 458 18.80 5.45 8.00
N ASP A 459 19.80 4.70 7.53
CA ASP A 459 21.22 4.97 7.83
C ASP A 459 21.65 6.33 7.29
N ILE A 460 21.35 6.64 6.01
CA ILE A 460 21.67 7.92 5.38
C ILE A 460 21.07 9.09 6.18
N VAL A 461 19.77 9.04 6.50
CA VAL A 461 19.10 10.11 7.23
C VAL A 461 19.71 10.29 8.61
N ALA A 462 19.94 9.21 9.37
CA ALA A 462 20.55 9.28 10.70
C ALA A 462 21.98 9.83 10.67
N ARG A 463 22.80 9.38 9.71
CA ARG A 463 24.19 9.80 9.53
C ARG A 463 24.28 11.29 9.21
N VAL A 464 23.51 11.74 8.22
CA VAL A 464 23.50 13.14 7.77
C VAL A 464 23.02 14.06 8.89
N LEU A 465 21.95 13.70 9.62
CA LEU A 465 21.49 14.48 10.77
C LEU A 465 22.55 14.62 11.86
N SER A 466 23.21 13.52 12.22
CA SER A 466 24.25 13.53 13.25
C SER A 466 25.47 14.34 12.82
N GLU A 467 25.88 14.24 11.54
CA GLU A 467 26.98 15.04 11.00
C GLU A 467 26.67 16.54 11.04
N ILE A 468 25.45 16.94 10.69
CA ILE A 468 25.01 18.34 10.74
C ILE A 468 25.01 18.85 12.19
N GLU A 469 24.40 18.10 13.12
CA GLU A 469 24.37 18.51 14.54
C GLU A 469 25.78 18.61 15.13
N LYS A 470 26.70 17.71 14.75
CA LYS A 470 28.12 17.78 15.19
C LYS A 470 28.87 19.00 14.64
N LYS A 471 28.52 19.49 13.45
CA LYS A 471 29.13 20.71 12.86
C LYS A 471 28.54 22.01 13.41
N LEU A 472 27.41 21.95 14.13
CA LEU A 472 26.76 23.11 14.76
C LEU A 472 27.22 23.37 16.21
N ASN A 473 27.69 22.33 16.89
CA ASN A 473 28.30 22.42 18.22
C ASN A 473 29.80 22.58 18.09
#